data_AF-A0A7K2ZC56-F1
#
_entry.id   AF-A0A7K2ZC56-F1
#
_cell.length_a   1.000
_cell.length_b   1.000
_cell.length_c   1.000
_cell.angle_alpha   90.00
_cell.angle_beta   90.00
_cell.angle_gamma   90.00
#
_symmetry.space_group_name_H-M   'P 1'
#
loop_
_entity.id
_entity.type
_entity.pdbx_description
1 polymer ?
#
loop_
_entity_poly.entity_id
_entity_poly.type
_entity_poly.pdbx_seq_one_letter_code
_entity_poly.pdbx_strand_id
1 'polypeptide(L)'
;MRFGVLGPLAVWTADGRTVRVPELKVRALLALLLVEQGRPVSADRLIDALWGANPPGNPTGVLQTKVWQLRRALEDAEPGARELVVSLAPGYL
;
A
#
# COMPACT_ATOMS: atom_id res chain seq x y z
N MET A 1 5.62 12.90 -4.09
CA MET A 1 5.15 12.48 -2.75
C MET A 1 6.27 12.22 -1.73
N ARG A 2 5.96 12.36 -0.43
CA ARG A 2 6.82 12.04 0.74
C ARG A 2 6.05 11.18 1.75
N PHE A 3 6.75 10.25 2.40
CA PHE A 3 6.18 9.33 3.39
C PHE A 3 6.90 9.45 4.74
N GLY A 4 6.16 9.29 5.84
CA GLY A 4 6.68 9.25 7.20
C GLY A 4 6.25 7.96 7.88
N VAL A 5 7.21 7.17 8.35
CA VAL A 5 7.00 5.84 8.93
C VAL A 5 7.49 5.70 10.39
N LEU A 6 8.26 6.67 10.88
CA LEU A 6 8.74 6.72 12.26
C LEU A 6 7.70 7.40 13.15
N GLY A 7 6.58 6.71 13.37
CA GLY A 7 5.37 7.22 14.02
C GLY A 7 4.12 6.77 13.28
N PRO A 8 2.97 7.45 13.48
CA PRO A 8 1.79 7.19 12.66
C PRO A 8 2.13 7.38 11.17
N LEU A 9 1.71 6.44 10.33
CA LEU A 9 1.93 6.51 8.89
C LEU A 9 1.34 7.82 8.35
N ALA A 10 2.21 8.66 7.78
CA ALA A 10 1.85 9.94 7.22
C ALA A 10 2.31 10.02 5.76
N VAL A 11 1.48 10.65 4.93
CA VAL A 11 1.70 10.78 3.50
C VAL A 11 1.47 12.23 3.12
N TRP A 12 2.39 12.79 2.32
CA TRP A 12 2.30 14.13 1.79
C TRP A 12 2.52 14.13 0.29
N THR A 13 1.76 14.95 -0.43
CA THR A 13 2.02 15.31 -1.82
C THR A 13 3.32 16.11 -1.94
N ALA A 14 3.81 16.30 -3.18
CA ALA A 14 5.01 17.09 -3.46
C ALA A 14 4.87 18.56 -3.02
N ASP A 15 3.67 19.12 -3.06
CA ASP A 15 3.34 20.47 -2.57
C ASP A 15 3.04 20.51 -1.06
N GLY A 16 3.21 19.40 -0.34
CA GLY A 16 3.14 19.34 1.13
C GLY A 16 1.74 19.12 1.72
N ARG A 17 0.69 18.92 0.91
CA ARG A 17 -0.66 18.59 1.40
C ARG A 17 -0.69 17.18 1.99
N THR A 18 -1.40 17.01 3.10
CA THR A 18 -1.59 15.70 3.73
C THR A 18 -2.53 14.82 2.91
N VAL A 19 -2.14 13.57 2.70
CA VAL A 19 -2.95 12.57 1.98
C VAL A 19 -3.55 11.59 2.98
N ARG A 20 -4.88 11.45 2.94
CA ARG A 20 -5.60 10.52 3.81
C ARG A 20 -5.66 9.14 3.16
N VAL A 21 -5.06 8.15 3.81
CA VAL A 21 -5.23 6.73 3.46
C VAL A 21 -6.30 6.11 4.38
N PRO A 22 -7.50 5.81 3.86
CA PRO A 22 -8.72 5.67 4.66
C PRO A 22 -8.74 4.43 5.57
N GLU A 23 -8.32 3.27 5.07
CA GLU A 23 -8.47 1.98 5.79
C GLU A 23 -7.17 1.53 6.48
N LEU A 24 -7.30 0.89 7.65
CA LEU A 24 -6.15 0.37 8.41
C LEU A 24 -5.31 -0.64 7.61
N LYS A 25 -5.94 -1.60 6.92
CA LYS A 25 -5.20 -2.59 6.10
C LYS A 25 -4.56 -1.97 4.86
N VAL A 26 -5.15 -0.92 4.29
CA VAL A 26 -4.55 -0.16 3.17
C VAL A 26 -3.34 0.63 3.65
N ARG A 27 -3.40 1.25 4.83
CA ARG A 27 -2.24 1.86 5.48
C ARG A 27 -1.16 0.85 5.81
N ALA A 28 -1.52 -0.30 6.37
CA ALA A 28 -0.57 -1.37 6.67
C ALA A 28 0.12 -1.88 5.40
N LEU A 29 -0.64 -2.07 4.31
CA LEU A 29 -0.08 -2.43 3.00
C LEU A 29 0.94 -1.38 2.52
N LEU A 30 0.60 -0.09 2.59
CA LEU A 30 1.55 0.97 2.23
C LEU A 30 2.80 0.93 3.12
N ALA A 31 2.65 0.76 4.44
CA ALA A 31 3.78 0.67 5.36
C ALA A 31 4.69 -0.53 5.03
N LEU A 32 4.12 -1.69 4.71
CA LEU A 32 4.89 -2.89 4.32
C LEU A 32 5.71 -2.65 3.05
N LEU A 33 5.10 -2.02 2.03
CA LEU A 33 5.81 -1.69 0.79
C LEU A 33 6.91 -0.64 1.02
N LEU A 34 6.68 0.35 1.89
CA LEU A 34 7.69 1.35 2.24
C LEU A 34 8.87 0.77 3.02
N VAL A 35 8.64 -0.23 3.88
CA VAL A 35 9.72 -0.94 4.59
C VAL A 35 10.58 -1.75 3.62
N GLU A 36 9.98 -2.31 2.59
CA GLU A 36 10.66 -3.09 1.55
C GLU A 36 10.99 -2.26 0.30
N GLN A 37 11.07 -0.93 0.42
CA GLN A 37 11.22 -0.01 -0.71
C GLN A 37 12.30 -0.46 -1.71
N GLY A 38 11.91 -0.54 -2.98
CA GLY A 38 12.80 -0.95 -4.08
C GLY A 38 12.98 -2.47 -4.22
N ARG A 39 12.32 -3.27 -3.38
CA ARG A 39 12.32 -4.74 -3.48
C ARG A 39 10.89 -5.26 -3.67
N PRO A 40 10.64 -6.13 -4.66
CA PRO A 40 9.33 -6.76 -4.81
C PRO A 40 8.96 -7.60 -3.58
N VAL A 41 7.73 -7.45 -3.10
CA VAL A 41 7.13 -8.25 -2.03
C VAL A 41 6.06 -9.15 -2.63
N SER A 42 6.22 -10.47 -2.49
CA SER A 42 5.25 -11.46 -2.99
C SER A 42 3.85 -11.25 -2.41
N ALA A 43 2.81 -11.57 -3.17
CA ALA A 43 1.43 -11.53 -2.68
C ALA A 43 1.22 -12.35 -1.39
N ASP A 44 1.80 -13.54 -1.30
CA ASP A 44 1.67 -14.42 -0.13
C ASP A 44 2.24 -13.78 1.14
N ARG A 45 3.43 -13.17 1.05
CA ARG A 45 4.03 -12.43 2.18
C ARG A 45 3.19 -11.22 2.59
N LEU A 46 2.60 -10.50 1.63
CA LEU A 46 1.69 -9.40 1.96
C LEU A 46 0.41 -9.91 2.61
N ILE A 47 -0.11 -11.06 2.16
CA ILE A 47 -1.28 -11.70 2.76
C ILE A 47 -0.98 -12.10 4.21
N ASP A 48 0.14 -12.79 4.44
CA ASP A 48 0.55 -13.23 5.77
C ASP A 48 0.79 -12.03 6.69
N ALA A 49 1.51 -11.00 6.24
CA ALA A 49 1.75 -9.80 7.03
C ALA A 49 0.46 -9.02 7.33
N LEU A 50 -0.51 -9.00 6.41
CA LEU A 50 -1.77 -8.28 6.60
C LEU A 50 -2.74 -9.05 7.47
N TRP A 51 -2.88 -10.36 7.34
CA TRP A 51 -3.96 -11.12 8.01
C TRP A 51 -3.48 -12.19 8.98
N GLY A 52 -2.20 -12.57 8.94
CA GLY A 52 -1.61 -13.63 9.75
C GLY A 52 -2.44 -14.90 9.68
N ALA A 53 -2.74 -15.47 10.86
CA ALA A 53 -3.50 -16.70 10.98
C ALA A 53 -4.99 -16.60 10.59
N ASN A 54 -5.53 -15.41 10.30
CA ASN A 54 -6.95 -15.20 10.00
C ASN A 54 -7.16 -14.52 8.64
N PRO A 55 -6.79 -15.18 7.52
CA PRO A 55 -7.01 -14.65 6.19
C PRO A 55 -8.50 -14.63 5.82
N PRO A 56 -8.94 -13.71 4.94
CA PRO A 56 -10.31 -13.71 4.43
C PRO A 56 -10.52 -14.90 3.47
N GLY A 57 -11.78 -15.21 3.12
CA GLY A 57 -12.09 -16.34 2.24
C GLY A 57 -11.43 -16.32 0.86
N ASN A 58 -11.11 -15.13 0.33
CA ASN A 58 -10.31 -14.95 -0.89
C ASN A 58 -9.17 -13.95 -0.65
N PRO A 59 -8.02 -14.38 -0.09
CA PRO A 59 -6.94 -13.48 0.32
C PRO A 59 -6.36 -12.67 -0.84
N THR A 60 -6.14 -13.31 -1.99
CA THR A 60 -5.61 -12.66 -3.18
C THR A 60 -6.56 -11.60 -3.73
N GLY A 61 -7.85 -11.90 -3.84
CA GLY A 61 -8.86 -10.93 -4.29
C GLY A 61 -9.01 -9.74 -3.33
N VAL A 62 -8.95 -10.01 -2.02
CA VAL A 62 -8.98 -8.94 -1.01
C VAL A 62 -7.69 -8.10 -1.07
N LEU A 63 -6.51 -8.71 -1.24
CA LEU A 63 -5.25 -7.99 -1.43
C LEU A 63 -5.31 -7.07 -2.66
N GLN A 64 -5.77 -7.58 -3.80
CA GLN A 64 -5.95 -6.78 -5.02
C GLN A 64 -6.89 -5.59 -4.78
N THR A 65 -7.95 -5.79 -4.00
CA THR A 65 -8.87 -4.71 -3.60
C THR A 65 -8.13 -3.65 -2.76
N LYS A 66 -7.28 -4.06 -1.80
CA LYS A 66 -6.49 -3.13 -0.98
C LYS A 66 -5.47 -2.36 -1.81
N VAL A 67 -4.84 -3.01 -2.78
CA VAL A 67 -3.92 -2.36 -3.74
C VAL A 67 -4.68 -1.35 -4.60
N TRP A 68 -5.86 -1.70 -5.11
CA TRP A 68 -6.69 -0.76 -5.87
C TRP A 68 -7.09 0.47 -5.05
N GLN A 69 -7.53 0.26 -3.80
CA GLN A 69 -7.85 1.36 -2.88
C GLN A 69 -6.63 2.24 -2.58
N LEU A 70 -5.46 1.64 -2.40
CA LEU A 70 -4.21 2.38 -2.21
C LEU A 70 -3.89 3.24 -3.44
N ARG A 71 -3.85 2.63 -4.63
CA ARG A 71 -3.57 3.34 -5.89
C ARG A 71 -4.54 4.49 -6.12
N ARG A 72 -5.83 4.29 -5.86
CA ARG A 72 -6.85 5.33 -5.98
C ARG A 72 -6.60 6.47 -4.99
N ALA A 73 -6.31 6.18 -3.73
CA ALA A 73 -6.02 7.22 -2.73
C ALA A 73 -4.78 8.05 -3.06
N LEU A 74 -3.76 7.44 -3.69
CA LEU A 74 -2.57 8.15 -4.17
C LEU A 74 -2.89 9.00 -5.41
N GLU A 75 -3.59 8.44 -6.40
CA GLU A 75 -3.99 9.16 -7.62
C GLU A 75 -4.88 10.37 -7.35
N ASP A 76 -5.88 10.20 -6.48
CA ASP A 76 -6.81 11.28 -6.09
C ASP A 76 -6.07 12.43 -5.38
N ALA A 77 -4.88 12.18 -4.82
CA ALA A 77 -4.08 13.18 -4.13
C ALA A 77 -3.05 13.88 -5.03
N GLU A 78 -2.40 13.12 -5.91
CA GLU A 78 -1.37 13.59 -6.85
C GLU A 78 -1.47 12.78 -8.14
N PRO A 79 -1.79 13.41 -9.29
CA PRO A 79 -1.90 12.70 -10.56
C PRO A 79 -0.64 11.90 -10.90
N GLY A 80 -0.81 10.66 -11.33
CA GLY A 80 0.28 9.72 -11.62
C GLY A 80 0.85 8.98 -10.40
N ALA A 81 0.48 9.37 -9.17
CA ALA A 81 1.03 8.72 -7.97
C ALA A 81 0.55 7.28 -7.77
N ARG A 82 -0.47 6.81 -8.50
CA ARG A 82 -0.81 5.38 -8.56
C ARG A 82 0.35 4.50 -9.06
N GLU A 83 1.26 5.05 -9.85
CA GLU A 83 2.38 4.33 -10.46
C GLU A 83 3.49 4.03 -9.44
N LEU A 84 3.44 4.66 -8.26
CA LEU A 84 4.33 4.36 -7.13
C LEU A 84 4.11 2.96 -6.54
N VAL A 85 2.98 2.32 -6.84
CA VAL A 85 2.70 0.93 -6.45
C VAL A 85 2.61 0.10 -7.72
N VAL A 86 3.64 -0.68 -8.00
CA VAL A 86 3.81 -1.47 -9.23
C VAL A 86 3.38 -2.91 -9.01
N SER A 87 2.69 -3.50 -9.99
CA SER A 87 2.41 -4.93 -10.00
C SER A 87 3.51 -5.66 -10.76
N LEU A 88 4.27 -6.51 -10.05
CA LEU A 88 5.39 -7.27 -10.58
C LEU A 88 5.21 -8.72 -10.17
N ALA A 89 4.86 -9.63 -11.08
CA ALA A 89 4.66 -11.03 -10.73
C ALA A 89 5.91 -11.60 -10.01
N PRO A 90 5.76 -12.23 -8.82
CA PRO A 90 4.53 -12.70 -8.17
C PRO A 90 3.96 -11.78 -7.05
N GLY A 91 4.14 -10.47 -7.11
CA GLY A 91 3.75 -9.52 -6.06
C GLY A 91 3.71 -8.04 -6.46
N TYR A 92 4.17 -7.18 -5.54
CA TYR A 92 4.08 -5.74 -5.65
C TYR A 92 5.37 -5.05 -5.20
N LEU A 93 5.64 -3.88 -5.78
CA LEU A 93 6.73 -2.98 -5.41
C LEU A 93 6.17 -1.59 -5.11
#